data_AF-A0A074Z5A0-F1
#
_entry.id   AF-A0A074Z5A0-F1
#
_cell.length_a   1.000
_cell.length_b   1.000
_cell.length_c   1.000
_cell.angle_alpha   90.00
_cell.angle_beta   90.00
_cell.angle_gamma   90.00
#
_symmetry.space_group_name_H-M   'P 1'
#
loop_
_entity.id
_entity.type
_entity.pdbx_description
1 polymer ?
#
loop_
_entity_poly.entity_id
_entity_poly.type
_entity_poly.pdbx_seq_one_letter_code
_entity_poly.pdbx_strand_id
1 'polypeptide(L)'
;MFTMRSPKSETSSTTEPPTLSFETSELTEFASVSIADHVATAPFIVMRRPKYHRGSIYCVAWSPDGRLIASGSNDTTVRMLSVDPTTGLPEAANGDPSVANTAGQCVELRHHDGTVRDLAFL
;
A
#
# COMPACT_ATOMS: atom_id res chain seq x y z
N MET A 1 52.52 -45.62 -8.75
CA MET A 1 52.69 -46.83 -9.61
C MET A 1 51.29 -47.32 -9.95
N PHE A 2 50.86 -47.10 -11.19
CA PHE A 2 49.57 -47.54 -11.73
C PHE A 2 49.67 -49.01 -12.14
N THR A 3 48.69 -49.86 -11.81
CA THR A 3 48.32 -51.00 -12.66
C THR A 3 46.82 -51.27 -12.60
N MET A 4 46.26 -51.33 -13.81
CA MET A 4 44.87 -51.51 -14.24
C MET A 4 44.20 -52.79 -13.74
N ARG A 5 42.86 -52.75 -13.63
CA ARG A 5 41.97 -53.67 -14.38
C ARG A 5 40.68 -52.94 -14.79
N SER A 6 40.32 -53.11 -16.06
CA SER A 6 39.07 -52.73 -16.74
C SER A 6 38.52 -54.02 -17.39
N PRO A 7 37.34 -54.06 -18.07
CA PRO A 7 36.06 -53.35 -17.91
C PRO A 7 34.82 -54.31 -18.02
N LYS A 8 33.61 -53.71 -18.09
CA LYS A 8 32.29 -54.24 -18.56
C LYS A 8 31.50 -55.08 -17.53
N SER A 9 30.19 -54.96 -17.40
CA SER A 9 29.14 -54.69 -18.39
C SER A 9 27.92 -54.00 -17.78
N GLU A 10 27.28 -53.13 -18.55
CA GLU A 10 25.98 -52.53 -18.27
C GLU A 10 24.88 -53.61 -18.20
N THR A 11 24.05 -53.56 -17.16
CA THR A 11 22.72 -54.19 -17.14
C THR A 11 21.74 -53.17 -16.57
N SER A 12 20.79 -52.80 -17.41
CA SER A 12 19.69 -51.88 -17.12
C SER A 12 18.80 -52.39 -15.99
N SER A 13 18.71 -51.65 -14.89
CA SER A 13 17.59 -51.74 -13.96
C SER A 13 16.98 -50.36 -13.78
N THR A 14 15.84 -50.17 -14.44
CA THR A 14 14.92 -49.04 -14.29
C THR A 14 14.68 -48.78 -12.81
N THR A 15 15.23 -47.69 -12.30
CA THR A 15 15.01 -47.23 -10.92
C THR A 15 14.15 -45.97 -11.05
N GLU A 16 12.89 -46.03 -10.63
CA GLU A 16 12.05 -44.83 -10.54
C GLU A 16 12.72 -43.81 -9.60
N PRO A 17 12.66 -42.49 -9.90
CA PRO A 17 13.24 -41.49 -9.02
C PRO A 17 12.48 -41.45 -7.68
N PRO A 18 13.16 -41.20 -6.56
CA PRO A 18 12.51 -41.12 -5.25
C PRO A 18 11.48 -39.99 -5.25
N THR A 19 10.22 -40.33 -4.99
CA THR A 19 9.14 -39.38 -4.77
C THR A 19 9.38 -38.67 -3.43
N LEU A 20 9.83 -37.41 -3.51
CA LEU A 20 9.89 -36.52 -2.35
C LEU A 20 8.46 -36.15 -1.93
N SER A 21 7.95 -36.79 -0.87
CA SER A 21 6.75 -36.36 -0.19
C SER A 21 7.08 -35.17 0.71
N PHE A 22 6.75 -33.96 0.26
CA PHE A 22 6.74 -32.78 1.13
C PHE A 22 5.46 -32.82 1.98
N GLU A 23 5.60 -32.89 3.30
CA GLU A 23 4.48 -32.72 4.23
C GLU A 23 4.01 -31.26 4.20
N THR A 24 2.72 -31.06 3.91
CA THR A 24 2.07 -29.75 3.73
C THR A 24 1.80 -29.01 5.05
N SER A 25 2.44 -29.40 6.16
CA SER A 25 2.08 -28.92 7.49
C SER A 25 2.51 -27.47 7.78
N GLU A 26 3.56 -26.96 7.12
CA GLU A 26 4.06 -25.59 7.37
C GLU A 26 3.37 -24.48 6.55
N LEU A 27 2.42 -24.81 5.66
CA LEU A 27 1.65 -23.81 4.90
C LEU A 27 0.33 -23.40 5.55
N THR A 28 0.07 -23.80 6.80
CA THR A 28 -1.22 -23.62 7.48
C THR A 28 -1.28 -22.38 8.38
N GLU A 29 -0.30 -21.47 8.33
CA GLU A 29 -0.32 -20.24 9.16
C GLU A 29 -0.41 -18.93 8.35
N PHE A 30 -0.68 -19.00 7.05
CA PHE A 30 -1.07 -17.83 6.24
C PHE A 30 -2.45 -18.02 5.62
N ALA A 31 -3.33 -18.74 6.33
CA ALA A 31 -4.71 -18.96 5.92
C ALA A 31 -5.44 -17.60 5.82
N SER A 32 -5.55 -17.14 4.57
CA SER A 32 -6.67 -16.39 4.02
C SER A 32 -7.14 -15.20 4.87
N VAL A 33 -6.54 -14.04 4.65
CA VAL A 33 -7.35 -12.82 4.71
C VAL A 33 -8.38 -12.96 3.58
N SER A 34 -9.62 -13.27 3.95
CA SER A 34 -10.73 -13.36 3.01
C SER A 34 -10.99 -11.97 2.42
N ILE A 35 -10.67 -11.80 1.14
CA ILE A 35 -11.03 -10.64 0.32
C ILE A 35 -12.56 -10.59 0.04
N ALA A 36 -13.32 -11.58 0.51
CA ALA A 36 -14.71 -11.79 0.13
C ALA A 36 -15.72 -10.74 0.65
N ASP A 37 -15.33 -9.86 1.57
CA ASP A 37 -16.24 -8.85 2.13
C ASP A 37 -16.02 -7.42 1.58
N HIS A 38 -15.27 -7.25 0.49
CA HIS A 38 -15.19 -5.95 -0.19
C HIS A 38 -16.51 -5.63 -0.92
N VAL A 39 -17.51 -5.19 -0.17
CA VAL A 39 -18.73 -4.60 -0.69
C VAL A 39 -18.37 -3.28 -1.36
N ALA A 40 -18.42 -3.24 -2.69
CA ALA A 40 -18.19 -2.03 -3.45
C ALA A 40 -19.29 -1.00 -3.15
N THR A 41 -18.96 0.02 -2.36
CA THR A 41 -19.84 1.16 -2.11
C THR A 41 -19.69 2.21 -3.21
N ALA A 42 -20.76 2.93 -3.52
CA ALA A 42 -20.67 4.09 -4.40
C ALA A 42 -19.66 5.11 -3.84
N PRO A 43 -18.83 5.74 -4.70
CA PRO A 43 -17.87 6.74 -4.23
C PRO A 43 -18.63 7.96 -3.70
N PHE A 44 -18.18 8.48 -2.57
CA PHE A 44 -18.69 9.73 -2.01
C PHE A 44 -17.54 10.64 -1.58
N ILE A 45 -17.81 11.95 -1.56
CA ILE A 45 -16.79 12.94 -1.21
C ILE A 45 -16.73 13.05 0.31
N VAL A 46 -15.65 12.55 0.91
CA VAL A 46 -15.38 12.65 2.35
C VAL A 46 -15.02 14.08 2.76
N MET A 47 -14.36 14.83 1.86
CA MET A 47 -13.77 16.12 2.19
C MET A 47 -13.55 16.97 0.94
N ARG A 48 -13.76 18.27 1.07
CA ARG A 48 -13.42 19.25 0.04
C ARG A 48 -12.77 20.47 0.68
N ARG A 49 -11.55 20.82 0.26
CA ARG A 49 -10.89 22.06 0.69
C ARG A 49 -10.63 23.01 -0.48
N PRO A 50 -11.46 24.05 -0.67
CA PRO A 50 -11.19 25.06 -1.69
C PRO A 50 -9.94 25.86 -1.31
N LYS A 51 -9.18 26.31 -2.32
CA LYS A 51 -7.97 27.14 -2.14
C LYS A 51 -6.92 26.49 -1.20
N TYR A 52 -6.85 25.16 -1.23
CA TYR A 52 -5.91 24.42 -0.39
C TYR A 52 -4.45 24.59 -0.83
N HIS A 53 -4.16 24.83 -2.11
CA HIS A 53 -2.84 25.27 -2.56
C HIS A 53 -2.99 26.54 -3.39
N ARG A 54 -1.90 27.31 -3.51
CA ARG A 54 -1.83 28.50 -4.37
C ARG A 54 -1.44 28.16 -5.81
N GLY A 55 -1.02 26.91 -6.06
CA GLY A 55 -0.67 26.39 -7.37
C GLY A 55 -1.20 24.97 -7.60
N SER A 56 -0.86 24.39 -8.75
CA SER A 56 -1.22 23.01 -9.09
C SER A 56 -0.60 22.02 -8.11
N ILE A 57 -1.35 20.97 -7.76
CA ILE A 57 -0.87 19.85 -6.95
C ILE A 57 -0.33 18.80 -7.90
N TYR A 58 0.89 18.31 -7.64
CA TYR A 58 1.55 17.31 -8.49
C TYR A 58 1.64 15.93 -7.86
N CYS A 59 1.64 15.87 -6.53
CA CYS A 59 1.77 14.61 -5.79
C CYS A 59 0.90 14.65 -4.53
N VAL A 60 0.44 13.47 -4.14
CA VAL A 60 -0.27 13.22 -2.88
C VAL A 60 0.20 11.88 -2.33
N ALA A 61 0.32 11.78 -1.01
CA ALA A 61 0.66 10.54 -0.32
C ALA A 61 -0.18 10.42 0.95
N TRP A 62 -0.54 9.19 1.29
CA TRP A 62 -1.18 8.86 2.57
C TRP A 62 -0.15 8.30 3.53
N SER A 63 -0.29 8.61 4.81
CA SER A 63 0.42 7.87 5.85
C SER A 63 -0.07 6.42 5.92
N PRO A 64 0.80 5.46 6.30
CA PRO A 64 0.41 4.05 6.41
C PRO A 64 -0.75 3.79 7.39
N ASP A 65 -0.92 4.66 8.40
CA ASP A 65 -2.01 4.59 9.37
C ASP A 65 -3.32 5.23 8.89
N GLY A 66 -3.33 5.85 7.71
CA GLY A 66 -4.51 6.49 7.11
C GLY A 66 -4.96 7.78 7.82
N ARG A 67 -4.16 8.33 8.74
CA ARG A 67 -4.53 9.52 9.53
C ARG A 67 -4.01 10.83 8.96
N LEU A 68 -3.09 10.77 8.00
CA LEU A 68 -2.47 11.93 7.38
C LEU A 68 -2.50 11.81 5.86
N ILE A 69 -2.75 12.95 5.22
CA ILE A 69 -2.49 13.17 3.80
C ILE A 69 -1.41 14.22 3.68
N ALA A 70 -0.40 13.99 2.85
CA ALA A 70 0.53 15.02 2.40
C ALA A 70 0.29 15.32 0.91
N SER A 71 0.39 16.59 0.53
CA SER A 71 0.30 17.03 -0.87
C SER A 71 1.40 18.02 -1.21
N GLY A 72 1.98 17.88 -2.40
CA GLY A 72 3.05 18.74 -2.91
C GLY A 72 2.59 19.55 -4.12
N SER A 73 3.01 20.81 -4.18
CA SER A 73 2.52 21.76 -5.18
C SER A 73 3.62 22.56 -5.87
N ASN A 74 3.26 23.20 -6.99
CA ASN A 74 4.07 24.25 -7.62
C ASN A 74 4.20 25.52 -6.78
N ASP A 75 3.39 25.69 -5.74
CA ASP A 75 3.49 26.84 -4.84
C ASP A 75 4.67 26.75 -3.85
N THR A 76 5.58 25.79 -4.07
CA THR A 76 6.77 25.48 -3.28
C THR A 76 6.49 25.01 -1.85
N THR A 77 5.25 24.57 -1.59
CA THR A 77 4.84 24.08 -0.27
C THR A 77 4.41 22.62 -0.31
N VAL A 78 4.64 21.94 0.81
CA VAL A 78 3.98 20.68 1.15
C VAL A 78 2.93 21.00 2.20
N ARG A 79 1.70 20.52 2.02
CA ARG A 79 0.64 20.65 3.02
C ARG A 79 0.26 19.28 3.55
N MET A 80 0.29 19.13 4.86
CA MET A 80 -0.11 17.92 5.58
C MET A 80 -1.43 18.17 6.27
N LEU A 81 -2.34 17.20 6.17
CA LEU A 81 -3.68 17.29 6.69
C LEU A 81 -3.98 16.07 7.55
N SER A 82 -4.40 16.31 8.80
CA SER A 82 -4.97 15.26 9.63
C SER A 82 -6.38 14.91 9.15
N VAL A 83 -6.59 13.62 8.92
CA VAL A 83 -7.85 13.03 8.52
C VAL A 83 -8.28 12.11 9.65
N ASP A 84 -9.45 12.37 10.21
CA ASP A 84 -10.09 11.42 11.11
C ASP A 84 -11.00 10.50 10.27
N PRO A 85 -10.76 9.18 10.28
CA PRO A 85 -11.54 8.22 9.48
C PRO A 85 -13.02 8.19 9.87
N THR A 86 -13.37 8.62 11.09
CA THR A 86 -14.77 8.68 11.54
C THR A 86 -15.53 9.86 10.94
N THR A 87 -14.83 10.96 10.59
CA THR A 87 -15.42 12.14 9.95
C THR A 87 -16.01 11.84 8.57
N GLY A 88 -15.51 10.80 7.91
CA GLY A 88 -15.97 10.38 6.58
C GLY A 88 -17.18 9.47 6.59
N LEU A 89 -17.68 9.05 7.76
CA LEU A 89 -18.86 8.20 7.80
C LEU A 89 -20.13 9.05 7.62
N PRO A 90 -21.06 8.64 6.75
CA PRO A 90 -22.29 9.39 6.47
C PRO A 90 -23.17 9.57 7.73
N GLU A 91 -23.04 8.69 8.73
CA GLU A 91 -23.71 8.85 10.02
C GLU A 91 -23.16 10.01 10.85
N ALA A 92 -21.84 10.25 10.83
CA ALA A 92 -21.22 11.30 11.62
C ALA A 92 -21.52 12.71 11.09
N ALA A 93 -21.84 12.83 9.80
CA ALA A 93 -22.09 14.11 9.13
C ALA A 93 -23.57 14.56 9.19
N ASN A 94 -24.50 13.81 9.80
CA ASN A 94 -25.95 14.11 9.81
C ASN A 94 -26.51 14.45 8.41
N GLY A 95 -25.92 13.89 7.34
CA GLY A 95 -26.29 14.20 5.96
C GLY A 95 -25.96 15.61 5.46
N ASP A 96 -25.25 16.45 6.25
CA ASP A 96 -24.82 17.78 5.82
C ASP A 96 -23.39 17.73 5.23
N PRO A 97 -23.22 17.88 3.91
CA PRO A 97 -21.91 17.89 3.25
C PRO A 97 -21.07 19.13 3.63
N SER A 98 -21.62 20.12 4.34
CA SER A 98 -20.87 21.28 4.84
C SER A 98 -19.91 20.92 5.98
N VAL A 99 -20.19 19.84 6.71
CA VAL A 99 -19.38 19.35 7.84
C VAL A 99 -18.09 18.66 7.36
N ALA A 100 -18.05 18.22 6.10
CA ALA A 100 -16.87 17.70 5.40
C ALA A 100 -15.72 18.72 5.25
N ASN A 101 -15.94 19.98 5.64
CA ASN A 101 -14.90 21.00 5.73
C ASN A 101 -14.11 20.95 7.05
N THR A 102 -14.59 20.21 8.06
CA THR A 102 -13.89 19.95 9.34
C THR A 102 -12.83 18.87 9.16
N ALA A 103 -12.09 18.95 8.06
CA ALA A 103 -10.82 18.28 7.94
C ALA A 103 -9.89 18.82 9.02
N GLY A 104 -8.98 18.00 9.55
CA GLY A 104 -8.13 18.39 10.67
C GLY A 104 -7.21 19.57 10.39
N GLN A 105 -6.30 19.82 11.35
CA GLN A 105 -5.28 20.85 11.21
C GLN A 105 -4.47 20.62 9.93
N CYS A 106 -4.24 21.70 9.18
CA CYS A 106 -3.34 21.73 8.04
C CYS A 106 -2.00 22.31 8.49
N VAL A 107 -0.93 21.54 8.32
CA VAL A 107 0.44 21.99 8.52
C VAL A 107 1.05 22.29 7.16
N GLU A 108 1.74 23.42 7.04
CA GLU A 108 2.39 23.84 5.80
C GLU A 108 3.91 23.84 5.98
N LEU A 109 4.62 23.14 5.11
CA LEU A 109 6.07 23.02 5.09
C LEU A 109 6.63 23.80 3.89
N ARG A 110 7.51 24.76 4.15
CA ARG A 110 7.99 25.74 3.16
C ARG A 110 9.50 25.68 2.89
N HIS A 111 10.08 24.49 2.93
CA HIS A 111 11.53 24.34 2.78
C HIS A 111 11.98 24.11 1.33
N HIS A 112 11.04 24.12 0.38
CA HIS A 112 11.33 23.92 -1.03
C HIS A 112 11.41 25.27 -1.75
N ASP A 113 12.39 25.41 -2.63
CA ASP A 113 12.56 26.56 -3.54
C ASP A 113 12.13 26.22 -4.98
N GLY A 114 11.15 25.32 -5.09
CA GLY A 114 10.69 24.82 -6.39
C GLY A 114 9.50 23.87 -6.26
N THR A 115 9.06 23.36 -7.40
CA THR A 115 7.94 22.43 -7.48
C THR A 115 8.20 21.15 -6.70
N VAL A 116 7.29 20.80 -5.78
CA VAL A 116 7.32 19.49 -5.13
C VAL A 116 6.67 18.47 -6.08
N ARG A 117 7.45 17.49 -6.53
CA ARG A 117 7.03 16.51 -7.55
C ARG A 117 6.68 15.14 -6.98
N ASP A 118 7.24 14.79 -5.83
CA ASP A 118 7.04 13.49 -5.21
C ASP A 118 7.04 13.59 -3.68
N LEU A 119 6.29 12.68 -3.04
CA LEU A 119 6.12 12.57 -1.60
C LEU A 119 5.98 11.10 -1.21
N ALA A 120 6.63 10.72 -0.13
CA ALA A 120 6.45 9.41 0.48
C ALA A 120 6.39 9.56 2.00
N PHE A 121 5.53 8.75 2.63
CA PHE A 121 5.65 8.45 4.05
C PHE A 121 6.56 7.24 4.20
N LEU A 122 7.43 7.28 5.20
CA LEU A 122 8.36 6.20 5.54
C LEU A 122 7.81 5.34 6.68
#